data_AF-A0A7H1BLD5-F1
#
_entry.id   AF-A0A7H1BLD5-F1
#
_cell.length_a   1.000
_cell.length_b   1.000
_cell.length_c   1.000
_cell.angle_alpha   90.00
_cell.angle_beta   90.00
_cell.angle_gamma   90.00
#
_symmetry.space_group_name_H-M   'P 1'
#
loop_
_entity.id
_entity.type
_entity.pdbx_description
1 polymer ?
#
loop_
_entity_poly.entity_id
_entity_poly.type
_entity_poly.pdbx_seq_one_letter_code
_entity_poly.pdbx_strand_id
1 'polypeptide(L)'
;MDEAIQELLAEIRELYLADGTPWVVGYSGGKDSTITAQLVWMALAGLPVEQRTKPVHVISTDTLVENPVVAAWANRSLEAMRTAAAAQQLPIEAHRLTPELEDTFWVNLIGRGYAAPRPKFRWCTERLKIRPSNKFIIDVANKYGQVILVLGIRKAESTTRRRTMERHEKGRVRDRLSPHGSLPGSLVYSPVEAWTTDEVWMALMQYPNPWGHSNKDLLAMYRGASEDSECPLVVDTSTPSCGDSRMGCWTCTMVEQDKSLKAMVTNDEELDWMRPLLALRDALDIEDDRHLRDFRRMNGTLMIHRDRLVHGPYTQSAREDWLRRLLEAQTKIRARGPEYVRDITLITLDELHLIRRIWVFKKHEVEDNLPTIYEEATGEPFPGRPLDETIAFNAAQSMIDTLREVCGDDEEEFLRVRALLEVERIYNSSTRRAGLYDALEKVLMKHGFEDEEDALAFARFRRGEPAKEQGALF
;
A
#
# COMPACT_ATOMS: atom_id res chain seq x y z
N MET A 1 17.50 -27.92 -18.38
CA MET A 1 17.11 -26.50 -18.32
C MET A 1 16.84 -25.95 -19.72
N ASP A 2 17.81 -26.03 -20.64
CA ASP A 2 17.64 -25.46 -22.00
C ASP A 2 16.45 -26.04 -22.79
N GLU A 3 16.26 -27.35 -22.77
CA GLU A 3 15.12 -28.01 -23.41
C GLU A 3 13.78 -27.50 -22.84
N ALA A 4 13.65 -27.45 -21.51
CA ALA A 4 12.47 -26.93 -20.83
C ALA A 4 12.18 -25.46 -21.16
N ILE A 5 13.22 -24.62 -21.32
CA ILE A 5 13.07 -23.24 -21.77
C ILE A 5 12.55 -23.21 -23.21
N GLN A 6 13.15 -23.98 -24.13
CA GLN A 6 12.72 -23.98 -25.54
C GLN A 6 11.28 -24.48 -25.71
N GLU A 7 10.87 -25.51 -24.97
CA GLU A 7 9.49 -25.98 -24.93
C GLU A 7 8.55 -24.87 -24.44
N LEU A 8 8.92 -24.18 -23.36
CA LEU A 8 8.11 -23.10 -22.81
C LEU A 8 8.03 -21.89 -23.75
N LEU A 9 9.12 -21.55 -24.45
CA LEU A 9 9.11 -20.50 -25.47
C LEU A 9 8.21 -20.88 -26.65
N ALA A 10 8.21 -22.15 -27.08
CA ALA A 10 7.33 -22.64 -28.14
C ALA A 10 5.86 -22.57 -27.71
N GLU A 11 5.55 -23.01 -26.49
CA GLU A 11 4.23 -22.90 -25.88
C GLU A 11 3.75 -21.44 -25.83
N ILE A 12 4.59 -20.51 -25.38
CA ILE A 12 4.24 -19.09 -25.30
C ILE A 12 3.93 -18.54 -26.69
N ARG A 13 4.71 -18.92 -27.72
CA ARG A 13 4.47 -18.50 -29.11
C ARG A 13 3.16 -19.07 -29.65
N GLU A 14 2.89 -20.34 -29.41
CA GLU A 14 1.63 -20.98 -29.81
C GLU A 14 0.42 -20.25 -29.20
N LEU A 15 0.47 -20.00 -27.89
CA LEU A 15 -0.59 -19.27 -27.19
C LEU A 15 -0.70 -17.81 -27.65
N TYR A 16 0.43 -17.17 -27.97
CA TYR A 16 0.45 -15.81 -28.47
C TYR A 16 -0.22 -15.70 -29.85
N LEU A 17 0.03 -16.66 -30.74
CA LEU A 17 -0.50 -16.69 -32.10
C LEU A 17 -1.93 -17.23 -32.22
N ALA A 18 -2.43 -17.93 -31.19
CA ALA A 18 -3.74 -18.57 -31.22
C ALA A 18 -4.92 -17.59 -31.40
N ASP A 19 -4.79 -16.36 -30.91
CA ASP A 19 -5.80 -15.31 -31.03
C ASP A 19 -5.24 -13.89 -30.82
N GLY A 20 -6.08 -12.87 -31.03
CA GLY A 20 -5.75 -11.45 -30.84
C GLY A 20 -5.95 -10.92 -29.42
N THR A 21 -6.15 -11.78 -28.41
CA THR A 21 -6.45 -11.35 -27.03
C THR A 21 -5.23 -10.67 -26.38
N PRO A 22 -5.33 -9.41 -25.92
CA PRO A 22 -4.22 -8.71 -25.29
C PRO A 22 -3.70 -9.45 -24.05
N TRP A 23 -2.40 -9.35 -23.81
CA TRP A 23 -1.77 -9.93 -22.62
C TRP A 23 -1.45 -8.85 -21.61
N VAL A 24 -1.63 -9.17 -20.33
CA VAL A 24 -1.20 -8.33 -19.20
C VAL A 24 -0.27 -9.16 -18.33
N VAL A 25 1.02 -8.83 -18.35
CA VAL A 25 2.07 -9.50 -17.57
C VAL A 25 2.23 -8.79 -16.24
N GLY A 26 1.99 -9.50 -15.14
CA GLY A 26 2.22 -8.98 -13.80
C GLY A 26 3.72 -8.95 -13.47
N TYR A 27 4.28 -7.75 -13.27
CA TYR A 27 5.70 -7.55 -13.00
C TYR A 27 5.93 -6.80 -11.69
N SER A 28 6.67 -7.41 -10.75
CA SER A 28 6.97 -6.80 -9.44
C SER A 28 8.45 -6.46 -9.26
N GLY A 29 9.31 -6.73 -10.24
CA GLY A 29 10.76 -6.59 -10.09
C GLY A 29 11.44 -7.70 -9.29
N GLY A 30 10.67 -8.67 -8.75
CA GLY A 30 11.20 -9.86 -8.10
C GLY A 30 11.57 -10.97 -9.09
N LYS A 31 12.27 -12.01 -8.61
CA LYS A 31 12.79 -13.12 -9.43
C LYS A 31 11.73 -13.80 -10.31
N ASP A 32 10.58 -14.17 -9.73
CA ASP A 32 9.55 -14.97 -10.42
C ASP A 32 8.84 -14.15 -11.51
N SER A 33 8.56 -12.88 -11.21
CA SER A 33 7.96 -11.94 -12.17
C SER A 33 8.93 -11.54 -13.28
N THR A 34 10.24 -11.45 -12.96
CA THR A 34 11.29 -11.14 -13.92
C THR A 34 11.44 -12.28 -14.91
N ILE A 35 11.62 -13.52 -14.47
CA ILE A 35 11.75 -14.65 -15.41
C ILE A 35 10.48 -14.83 -16.26
N THR A 36 9.30 -14.61 -15.68
CA THR A 36 8.03 -14.67 -16.42
C THR A 36 8.00 -13.64 -17.55
N ALA A 37 8.37 -12.39 -17.27
CA ALA A 37 8.47 -11.35 -18.30
C ALA A 37 9.58 -11.65 -19.33
N GLN A 38 10.73 -12.21 -18.90
CA GLN A 38 11.81 -12.61 -19.81
C GLN A 38 11.38 -13.71 -20.77
N LEU A 39 10.67 -14.73 -20.29
CA LEU A 39 10.15 -15.82 -21.12
C LEU A 39 9.18 -15.30 -22.19
N VAL A 40 8.24 -14.44 -21.80
CA VAL A 40 7.33 -13.78 -22.77
C VAL A 40 8.13 -12.96 -23.78
N TRP A 41 9.08 -12.15 -23.32
CA TRP A 41 9.91 -11.32 -24.19
C TRP A 41 10.72 -12.14 -25.21
N MET A 42 11.43 -13.16 -24.74
CA MET A 42 12.25 -14.05 -25.58
C MET A 42 11.39 -14.83 -26.59
N ALA A 43 10.19 -15.25 -26.19
CA ALA A 43 9.26 -15.93 -27.08
C ALA A 43 8.87 -15.01 -28.23
N LEU A 44 8.47 -13.77 -27.95
CA LEU A 44 8.06 -12.79 -28.96
C LEU A 44 9.22 -12.30 -29.82
N ALA A 45 10.40 -12.09 -29.24
CA ALA A 45 11.60 -11.72 -29.98
C ALA A 45 12.03 -12.80 -30.99
N GLY A 46 11.69 -14.07 -30.72
CA GLY A 46 11.91 -15.18 -31.64
C GLY A 46 10.88 -15.29 -32.79
N LEU A 47 9.82 -14.48 -32.79
CA LEU A 47 8.84 -14.45 -33.89
C LEU A 47 9.27 -13.45 -34.97
N PRO A 48 8.91 -13.67 -36.26
CA PRO A 48 9.00 -12.66 -37.30
C PRO A 48 8.21 -11.40 -36.92
N VAL A 49 8.68 -10.21 -37.32
CA VAL A 49 8.08 -8.92 -36.93
C VAL A 49 6.61 -8.84 -37.33
N GLU A 50 6.26 -9.44 -38.46
CA GLU A 50 4.91 -9.45 -39.04
C GLU A 50 3.90 -10.25 -38.19
N GLN A 51 4.39 -11.16 -37.34
CA GLN A 51 3.55 -11.96 -36.46
C GLN A 51 3.37 -11.33 -35.07
N ARG A 52 4.10 -10.25 -34.76
CA ARG A 52 4.08 -9.57 -33.45
C ARG A 52 2.97 -8.51 -33.38
N THR A 53 1.74 -8.94 -33.63
CA THR A 53 0.60 -8.03 -33.87
C THR A 53 -0.18 -7.66 -32.62
N LYS A 54 -0.07 -8.46 -31.56
CA LYS A 54 -0.91 -8.39 -30.37
C LYS A 54 -0.23 -7.64 -29.23
N PRO A 55 -0.92 -6.67 -28.60
CA PRO A 55 -0.35 -5.89 -27.53
C PRO A 55 -0.13 -6.72 -26.26
N VAL A 56 1.00 -6.48 -25.61
CA VAL A 56 1.40 -7.06 -24.34
C VAL A 56 1.72 -5.94 -23.36
N HIS A 57 0.89 -5.77 -22.35
CA HIS A 57 1.09 -4.78 -21.31
C HIS A 57 1.85 -5.41 -20.15
N VAL A 58 3.00 -4.87 -19.77
CA VAL A 58 3.70 -5.23 -18.54
C VAL A 58 3.28 -4.24 -17.46
N ILE A 59 2.62 -4.70 -16.41
CA ILE A 59 2.14 -3.81 -15.35
C ILE A 59 2.92 -4.04 -14.05
N SER A 60 3.31 -2.95 -13.40
CA SER A 60 3.86 -2.98 -12.04
C SER A 60 3.10 -2.01 -11.16
N THR A 61 2.64 -2.46 -9.99
CA THR A 61 1.93 -1.60 -9.05
C THR A 61 2.86 -1.11 -7.97
N ASP A 62 3.15 0.20 -8.01
CA ASP A 62 3.89 0.92 -6.99
C ASP A 62 2.90 1.44 -5.93
N THR A 63 3.08 0.99 -4.69
CA THR A 63 2.22 1.37 -3.57
C THR A 63 2.55 2.74 -2.99
N LEU A 64 3.59 3.41 -3.49
CA LEU A 64 4.16 4.67 -2.98
C LEU A 64 4.80 4.57 -1.59
N VAL A 65 4.79 3.37 -1.00
CA VAL A 65 5.46 3.01 0.25
C VAL A 65 6.28 1.74 0.10
N GLU A 66 6.60 1.34 -1.14
CA GLU A 66 7.60 0.29 -1.42
C GLU A 66 8.96 0.71 -0.87
N ASN A 67 9.80 -0.25 -0.47
CA ASN A 67 11.20 0.04 -0.14
C ASN A 67 11.82 0.88 -1.29
N PRO A 68 12.43 2.06 -0.99
CA PRO A 68 12.92 2.96 -2.04
C PRO A 68 13.91 2.32 -3.03
N VAL A 69 14.78 1.42 -2.56
CA VAL A 69 15.75 0.70 -3.42
C VAL A 69 15.01 -0.21 -4.40
N VAL A 70 13.99 -0.92 -3.90
CA VAL A 70 13.14 -1.82 -4.69
C VAL A 70 12.26 -1.04 -5.67
N ALA A 71 11.70 0.10 -5.24
CA ALA A 71 10.92 0.98 -6.10
C ALA A 71 11.77 1.53 -7.25
N ALA A 72 12.98 2.01 -6.94
CA ALA A 72 13.92 2.50 -7.95
C ALA A 72 14.34 1.37 -8.91
N TRP A 73 14.59 0.16 -8.40
CA TRP A 73 14.87 -1.04 -9.20
C TRP A 73 13.74 -1.33 -10.20
N ALA A 74 12.50 -1.46 -9.72
CA ALA A 74 11.35 -1.75 -10.57
C ALA A 74 11.13 -0.64 -11.62
N ASN A 75 11.24 0.63 -11.22
CA ASN A 75 11.08 1.77 -12.13
C ASN A 75 12.15 1.80 -13.24
N ARG A 76 13.42 1.56 -12.90
CA ARG A 76 14.49 1.45 -13.89
C ARG A 76 14.26 0.28 -14.85
N SER A 77 13.76 -0.85 -14.34
CA SER A 77 13.43 -1.98 -15.21
C SER A 77 12.29 -1.67 -16.17
N LEU A 78 11.23 -0.99 -15.73
CA LEU A 78 10.13 -0.58 -16.61
C LEU A 78 10.61 0.36 -17.71
N GLU A 79 11.50 1.31 -17.39
CA GLU A 79 12.06 2.23 -18.38
C GLU A 79 12.95 1.51 -19.40
N ALA A 80 13.79 0.59 -18.92
CA ALA A 80 14.60 -0.27 -19.76
C ALA A 80 13.73 -1.14 -20.69
N MET A 81 12.60 -1.68 -20.18
CA MET A 81 11.61 -2.39 -21.01
C MET A 81 11.01 -1.48 -22.10
N ARG A 82 10.64 -0.23 -21.81
CA ARG A 82 10.11 0.67 -22.86
C ARG A 82 11.12 0.90 -23.98
N THR A 83 12.36 1.21 -23.60
CA THR A 83 13.45 1.46 -24.55
C THR A 83 13.76 0.21 -25.39
N ALA A 84 13.92 -0.94 -24.74
CA ALA A 84 14.26 -2.18 -25.42
C ALA A 84 13.12 -2.70 -26.31
N ALA A 85 11.86 -2.56 -25.89
CA ALA A 85 10.71 -2.99 -26.68
C ALA A 85 10.62 -2.18 -27.98
N ALA A 86 10.82 -0.87 -27.92
CA ALA A 86 10.87 -0.01 -29.09
C ALA A 86 12.02 -0.38 -30.03
N ALA A 87 13.23 -0.56 -29.49
CA ALA A 87 14.42 -0.94 -30.27
C ALA A 87 14.29 -2.31 -30.94
N GLN A 88 13.59 -3.26 -30.29
CA GLN A 88 13.42 -4.63 -30.79
C GLN A 88 12.13 -4.83 -31.59
N GLN A 89 11.33 -3.78 -31.80
CA GLN A 89 10.01 -3.85 -32.45
C GLN A 89 9.11 -4.91 -31.81
N LEU A 90 9.02 -4.88 -30.49
CA LEU A 90 8.14 -5.73 -29.70
C LEU A 90 6.87 -4.96 -29.32
N PRO A 91 5.69 -5.59 -29.39
CA PRO A 91 4.43 -4.97 -29.00
C PRO A 91 4.25 -4.99 -27.48
N ILE A 92 5.33 -4.66 -26.74
CA ILE A 92 5.37 -4.66 -25.28
C ILE A 92 5.34 -3.22 -24.77
N GLU A 93 4.43 -2.94 -23.86
CA GLU A 93 4.29 -1.62 -23.23
C GLU A 93 4.33 -1.75 -21.71
N ALA A 94 5.25 -1.04 -21.06
CA ALA A 94 5.47 -1.13 -19.62
C ALA A 94 4.78 0.03 -18.86
N HIS A 95 3.93 -0.33 -17.90
CA HIS A 95 3.05 0.56 -17.15
C HIS A 95 3.39 0.53 -15.65
N ARG A 96 3.63 1.71 -15.08
CA ARG A 96 3.67 1.90 -13.62
C ARG A 96 2.28 2.32 -13.17
N LEU A 97 1.64 1.47 -12.37
CA LEU A 97 0.34 1.73 -11.75
C LEU A 97 0.56 2.24 -10.33
N THR A 98 -0.28 3.15 -9.87
CA THR A 98 -0.25 3.71 -8.51
C THR A 98 -1.66 3.74 -7.93
N PRO A 99 -1.82 3.71 -6.59
CA PRO A 99 -3.11 3.95 -5.97
C PRO A 99 -3.65 5.34 -6.32
N GLU A 100 -4.97 5.44 -6.46
CA GLU A 100 -5.67 6.72 -6.49
C GLU A 100 -5.35 7.50 -5.20
N LEU A 101 -5.32 8.83 -5.27
CA LEU A 101 -4.91 9.68 -4.15
C LEU A 101 -5.64 9.35 -2.84
N GLU A 102 -6.96 9.11 -2.93
CA GLU A 102 -7.78 8.72 -1.79
C GLU A 102 -7.42 7.37 -1.19
N ASP A 103 -6.80 6.47 -1.95
CA ASP A 103 -6.46 5.11 -1.52
C ASP A 103 -5.00 4.99 -1.03
N THR A 104 -4.19 6.05 -1.15
CA THR A 104 -2.78 6.09 -0.69
C THR A 104 -2.63 5.77 0.81
N PHE A 105 -1.45 5.29 1.18
CA PHE A 105 -1.17 4.82 2.54
C PHE A 105 -1.33 5.93 3.58
N TRP A 106 -0.72 7.09 3.33
CA TRP A 106 -0.71 8.21 4.29
C TRP A 106 -2.06 8.92 4.36
N VAL A 107 -2.82 9.04 3.27
CA VAL A 107 -4.19 9.58 3.34
C VAL A 107 -5.09 8.68 4.20
N ASN A 108 -4.93 7.36 4.12
CA ASN A 108 -5.68 6.44 4.96
C ASN A 108 -5.22 6.45 6.43
N LEU A 109 -3.92 6.38 6.68
CA LEU A 109 -3.36 6.32 8.04
C LEU A 109 -3.40 7.68 8.74
N ILE A 110 -2.79 8.71 8.16
CA ILE A 110 -2.66 10.06 8.72
C ILE A 110 -3.92 10.87 8.46
N GLY A 111 -4.54 10.79 7.29
CA GLY A 111 -5.76 11.54 6.99
C GLY A 111 -6.98 10.98 7.71
N ARG A 112 -7.36 9.73 7.40
CA ARG A 112 -8.57 9.10 7.96
C ARG A 112 -8.35 8.54 9.37
N GLY A 113 -7.11 8.31 9.78
CA GLY A 113 -6.80 7.69 11.08
C GLY A 113 -6.90 6.17 11.06
N TYR A 114 -6.75 5.49 9.92
CA TYR A 114 -6.77 4.03 9.91
C TYR A 114 -5.60 3.49 10.72
N ALA A 115 -5.90 2.55 11.63
CA ALA A 115 -4.86 1.82 12.35
C ALA A 115 -3.91 1.13 11.35
N ALA A 116 -2.63 1.02 11.72
CA ALA A 116 -1.63 0.32 10.91
C ALA A 116 -2.15 -1.09 10.52
N PRO A 117 -1.88 -1.57 9.28
CA PRO A 117 -2.41 -2.84 8.82
C PRO A 117 -2.02 -4.02 9.72
N ARG A 118 -2.99 -4.84 10.11
CA ARG A 118 -2.76 -6.06 10.91
C ARG A 118 -3.38 -7.27 10.21
N PRO A 119 -3.05 -8.52 10.60
CA PRO A 119 -3.59 -9.72 9.96
C PRO A 119 -5.12 -9.76 9.80
N LYS A 120 -5.87 -9.23 10.79
CA LYS A 120 -7.34 -9.15 10.76
C LYS A 120 -7.89 -7.82 10.23
N PHE A 121 -7.02 -6.86 9.92
CA PHE A 121 -7.38 -5.52 9.45
C PHE A 121 -6.39 -5.05 8.37
N ARG A 122 -6.26 -5.86 7.30
CA ARG A 122 -5.30 -5.62 6.20
C ARG A 122 -5.94 -4.82 5.06
N TRP A 123 -6.16 -3.53 5.29
CA TRP A 123 -6.79 -2.63 4.32
C TRP A 123 -5.87 -2.22 3.16
N CYS A 124 -4.55 -2.29 3.36
CA CYS A 124 -3.54 -1.79 2.42
C CYS A 124 -3.47 -2.59 1.11
N THR A 125 -3.53 -3.93 1.16
CA THR A 125 -3.39 -4.77 -0.05
C THR A 125 -4.47 -4.49 -1.09
N GLU A 126 -5.72 -4.39 -0.63
CA GLU A 126 -6.85 -4.13 -1.50
C GLU A 126 -6.68 -2.78 -2.23
N ARG A 127 -6.39 -1.71 -1.46
CA ARG A 127 -6.32 -0.32 -1.94
C ARG A 127 -5.08 -0.04 -2.77
N LEU A 128 -3.92 -0.46 -2.26
CA LEU A 128 -2.63 -0.09 -2.82
C LEU A 128 -2.19 -1.01 -3.96
N LYS A 129 -2.59 -2.30 -3.95
CA LYS A 129 -2.14 -3.28 -4.96
C LYS A 129 -3.27 -3.79 -5.86
N ILE A 130 -4.38 -4.23 -5.27
CA ILE A 130 -5.43 -4.93 -6.03
C ILE A 130 -6.26 -3.95 -6.88
N ARG A 131 -6.74 -2.84 -6.31
CA ARG A 131 -7.57 -1.87 -7.04
C ARG A 131 -6.89 -1.25 -8.26
N PRO A 132 -5.62 -0.77 -8.18
CA PRO A 132 -4.94 -0.19 -9.34
C PRO A 132 -4.76 -1.20 -10.47
N SER A 133 -4.33 -2.42 -10.13
CA SER A 133 -4.20 -3.51 -11.09
C SER A 133 -5.54 -3.89 -11.72
N ASN A 134 -6.58 -4.08 -10.90
CA ASN A 134 -7.91 -4.47 -11.39
C ASN A 134 -8.50 -3.41 -12.30
N LYS A 135 -8.38 -2.12 -11.96
CA LYS A 135 -8.83 -1.01 -12.79
C LYS A 135 -8.22 -1.11 -14.20
N PHE A 136 -6.89 -1.24 -14.28
CA PHE A 136 -6.19 -1.38 -15.56
C PHE A 136 -6.64 -2.64 -16.33
N ILE A 137 -6.73 -3.79 -15.66
CA ILE A 137 -7.12 -5.06 -16.30
C ILE A 137 -8.56 -4.98 -16.83
N ILE A 138 -9.48 -4.38 -16.07
CA ILE A 138 -10.87 -4.18 -16.48
C ILE A 138 -10.95 -3.24 -17.68
N ASP A 139 -10.17 -2.15 -17.70
CA ASP A 139 -10.15 -1.22 -18.83
C ASP A 139 -9.66 -1.90 -20.12
N VAL A 140 -8.62 -2.75 -20.02
CA VAL A 140 -8.16 -3.57 -21.15
C VAL A 140 -9.21 -4.59 -21.56
N ALA A 141 -9.79 -5.33 -20.61
CA ALA A 141 -10.81 -6.33 -20.90
C ALA A 141 -12.06 -5.71 -21.55
N ASN A 142 -12.49 -4.53 -21.12
CA ASN A 142 -13.62 -3.81 -21.71
C ASN A 142 -13.33 -3.36 -23.15
N LYS A 143 -12.08 -3.00 -23.46
CA LYS A 143 -11.67 -2.57 -24.79
C LYS A 143 -11.59 -3.72 -25.80
N TYR A 144 -11.13 -4.90 -25.37
CA TYR A 144 -10.85 -6.04 -26.26
C TYR A 144 -11.80 -7.24 -26.08
N GLY A 145 -12.74 -7.17 -25.13
CA GLY A 145 -13.68 -8.24 -24.77
C GLY A 145 -13.10 -9.33 -23.86
N GLN A 146 -11.79 -9.57 -23.93
CA GLN A 146 -11.07 -10.53 -23.10
C GLN A 146 -9.62 -10.08 -22.86
N VAL A 147 -9.00 -10.59 -21.81
CA VAL A 147 -7.57 -10.39 -21.51
C VAL A 147 -6.93 -11.66 -20.95
N ILE A 148 -5.66 -11.91 -21.27
CA ILE A 148 -4.86 -12.99 -20.66
C ILE A 148 -3.87 -12.38 -19.68
N LEU A 149 -4.00 -12.74 -18.41
CA LEU A 149 -3.12 -12.38 -17.32
C LEU A 149 -1.98 -13.38 -17.20
N VAL A 150 -0.75 -12.94 -17.46
CA VAL A 150 0.45 -13.78 -17.32
C VAL A 150 1.09 -13.50 -15.96
N LEU A 151 1.13 -14.51 -15.09
CA LEU A 151 1.58 -14.37 -13.70
C LEU A 151 2.72 -15.35 -13.36
N GLY A 152 3.75 -14.84 -12.68
CA GLY A 152 4.85 -15.64 -12.15
C GLY A 152 4.53 -16.32 -10.82
N ILE A 153 3.42 -17.06 -10.74
CA ILE A 153 3.01 -17.81 -9.54
C ILE A 153 3.49 -19.27 -9.61
N ARG A 154 3.85 -19.86 -8.47
CA ARG A 154 4.41 -21.22 -8.40
C ARG A 154 3.75 -22.09 -7.33
N LYS A 155 3.54 -23.38 -7.63
CA LYS A 155 3.01 -24.39 -6.69
C LYS A 155 3.97 -24.70 -5.53
N ALA A 156 5.27 -24.44 -5.72
CA ALA A 156 6.30 -24.64 -4.72
C ALA A 156 6.35 -23.50 -3.66
N GLU A 157 5.65 -22.39 -3.87
CA GLU A 157 5.78 -21.20 -3.00
C GLU A 157 5.04 -21.33 -1.67
N SER A 158 3.84 -21.94 -1.66
CA SER A 158 3.18 -22.34 -0.40
C SER A 158 2.12 -23.41 -0.62
N THR A 159 1.78 -24.14 0.45
CA THR A 159 0.69 -25.14 0.43
C THR A 159 -0.66 -24.52 0.08
N THR A 160 -0.94 -23.30 0.58
CA THR A 160 -2.15 -22.55 0.25
C THR A 160 -2.18 -22.12 -1.21
N ARG A 161 -1.06 -21.62 -1.76
CA ARG A 161 -0.99 -21.23 -3.19
C ARG A 161 -1.19 -22.45 -4.09
N ARG A 162 -0.58 -23.58 -3.77
CA ARG A 162 -0.78 -24.85 -4.49
C ARG A 162 -2.25 -25.26 -4.56
N ARG A 163 -2.94 -25.30 -3.42
CA ARG A 163 -4.37 -25.66 -3.36
C ARG A 163 -5.26 -24.72 -4.19
N THR A 164 -4.97 -23.42 -4.16
CA THR A 164 -5.68 -22.43 -4.98
C THR A 164 -5.43 -22.69 -6.46
N MET A 165 -4.18 -22.88 -6.88
CA MET A 165 -3.84 -23.17 -8.28
C MET A 165 -4.49 -24.46 -8.77
N GLU A 166 -4.39 -25.57 -8.03
CA GLU A 166 -5.04 -26.85 -8.35
C GLU A 166 -6.56 -26.74 -8.47
N ARG A 167 -7.20 -25.84 -7.70
CA ARG A 167 -8.64 -25.57 -7.84
C ARG A 167 -8.94 -24.83 -9.15
N HIS A 168 -8.14 -23.84 -9.53
CA HIS A 168 -8.32 -23.11 -10.78
C HIS A 168 -8.02 -23.98 -12.02
N GLU A 169 -7.06 -24.90 -11.92
CA GLU A 169 -6.72 -25.87 -12.97
C GLU A 169 -7.90 -26.74 -13.40
N LYS A 170 -8.75 -27.14 -12.43
CA LYS A 170 -9.96 -27.93 -12.71
C LYS A 170 -11.01 -27.18 -13.54
N GLY A 171 -10.92 -25.84 -13.61
CA GLY A 171 -11.81 -24.98 -14.37
C GLY A 171 -11.19 -24.44 -15.66
N ARG A 172 -10.08 -25.00 -16.15
CA ARG A 172 -9.41 -24.56 -17.38
C ARG A 172 -10.38 -24.58 -18.57
N VAL A 173 -10.50 -23.45 -19.25
CA VAL A 173 -11.40 -23.26 -20.40
C VAL A 173 -10.70 -23.64 -21.71
N ARG A 174 -9.38 -23.50 -21.73
CA ARG A 174 -8.45 -24.00 -22.74
C ARG A 174 -7.26 -24.59 -22.02
N ASP A 175 -6.48 -25.43 -22.69
CA ASP A 175 -5.28 -25.96 -22.06
C ASP A 175 -4.41 -24.79 -21.52
N ARG A 176 -3.98 -24.90 -20.27
CA ARG A 176 -3.15 -23.90 -19.54
C ARG A 176 -3.80 -22.53 -19.24
N LEU A 177 -5.04 -22.27 -19.68
CA LEU A 177 -5.77 -21.03 -19.36
C LEU A 177 -6.88 -21.26 -18.35
N SER A 178 -6.70 -20.69 -17.15
CA SER A 178 -7.67 -20.79 -16.06
C SER A 178 -8.48 -19.48 -15.93
N PRO A 179 -9.79 -19.52 -15.66
CA PRO A 179 -10.55 -18.29 -15.47
C PRO A 179 -10.09 -17.56 -14.20
N HIS A 180 -10.00 -16.23 -14.27
CA HIS A 180 -9.73 -15.42 -13.09
C HIS A 180 -10.98 -15.39 -12.19
N GLY A 181 -10.83 -15.76 -10.91
CA GLY A 181 -11.98 -15.95 -10.02
C GLY A 181 -12.80 -14.69 -9.70
N SER A 182 -12.23 -13.50 -9.85
CA SER A 182 -12.86 -12.23 -9.49
C SER A 182 -12.88 -11.18 -10.61
N LEU A 183 -12.32 -11.48 -11.78
CA LEU A 183 -12.24 -10.54 -12.91
C LEU A 183 -12.92 -11.18 -14.13
N PRO A 184 -14.20 -10.83 -14.40
CA PRO A 184 -14.89 -11.28 -15.59
C PRO A 184 -14.10 -10.94 -16.85
N GLY A 185 -14.10 -11.84 -17.84
CA GLY A 185 -13.36 -11.63 -19.09
C GLY A 185 -11.84 -11.77 -18.98
N SER A 186 -11.30 -12.22 -17.84
CA SER A 186 -9.86 -12.46 -17.66
C SER A 186 -9.53 -13.95 -17.55
N LEU A 187 -8.54 -14.39 -18.32
CA LEU A 187 -7.92 -15.71 -18.22
C LEU A 187 -6.54 -15.58 -17.58
N VAL A 188 -6.07 -16.61 -16.89
CA VAL A 188 -4.77 -16.64 -16.20
C VAL A 188 -3.90 -17.70 -16.85
N TYR A 189 -2.69 -17.29 -17.19
CA TYR A 189 -1.60 -18.11 -17.68
C TYR A 189 -0.41 -18.00 -16.71
N SER A 190 0.19 -19.13 -16.33
CA SER A 190 1.25 -19.18 -15.31
C SER A 190 2.42 -20.06 -15.78
N PRO A 191 3.31 -19.53 -16.64
CA PRO A 191 4.30 -20.32 -17.38
C PRO A 191 5.31 -21.04 -16.46
N VAL A 192 5.53 -20.53 -15.26
CA VAL A 192 6.51 -21.07 -14.30
C VAL A 192 5.83 -21.83 -13.14
N GLU A 193 4.56 -22.22 -13.28
CA GLU A 193 3.78 -22.80 -12.17
C GLU A 193 4.41 -24.02 -11.49
N ALA A 194 5.13 -24.83 -12.27
CA ALA A 194 5.78 -26.05 -11.81
C ALA A 194 7.20 -25.84 -11.29
N TRP A 195 7.80 -24.65 -11.48
CA TRP A 195 9.21 -24.43 -11.18
C TRP A 195 9.48 -24.27 -9.67
N THR A 196 10.65 -24.74 -9.27
CA THR A 196 11.28 -24.49 -7.98
C THR A 196 12.00 -23.14 -7.96
N THR A 197 12.43 -22.70 -6.77
CA THR A 197 13.22 -21.46 -6.65
C THR A 197 14.56 -21.57 -7.35
N ASP A 198 15.19 -22.74 -7.32
CA ASP A 198 16.52 -22.97 -7.90
C ASP A 198 16.46 -22.96 -9.42
N GLU A 199 15.42 -23.55 -10.01
CA GLU A 199 15.18 -23.50 -11.45
C GLU A 199 14.97 -22.06 -11.94
N VAL A 200 14.23 -21.24 -11.18
CA VAL A 200 14.06 -19.81 -11.49
C VAL A 200 15.40 -19.07 -11.51
N TRP A 201 16.22 -19.25 -10.47
CA TRP A 201 17.53 -18.59 -10.42
C TRP A 201 18.50 -19.12 -11.46
N MET A 202 18.52 -20.43 -11.70
CA MET A 202 19.34 -21.05 -12.73
C MET A 202 19.00 -20.46 -14.10
N ALA A 203 17.71 -20.34 -14.43
CA ALA A 203 17.27 -19.70 -15.67
C ALA A 203 17.70 -18.23 -15.73
N LEU A 204 17.48 -17.44 -14.67
CA LEU A 204 17.89 -16.03 -14.62
C LEU A 204 19.41 -15.83 -14.75
N MET A 205 20.22 -16.76 -14.24
CA MET A 205 21.68 -16.68 -14.33
C MET A 205 22.21 -17.16 -15.68
N GLN A 206 21.51 -18.10 -16.32
CA GLN A 206 21.91 -18.66 -17.60
C GLN A 206 21.50 -17.78 -18.79
N TYR A 207 20.34 -17.13 -18.70
CA TYR A 207 19.80 -16.32 -19.79
C TYR A 207 19.92 -14.81 -19.47
N PRO A 208 20.49 -14.01 -20.38
CA PRO A 208 20.60 -12.58 -20.18
C PRO A 208 19.23 -11.93 -20.19
N ASN A 209 19.08 -10.88 -19.38
CA ASN A 209 17.86 -10.08 -19.39
C ASN A 209 17.72 -9.36 -20.75
N PRO A 210 16.64 -9.59 -21.52
CA PRO A 210 16.52 -9.09 -22.89
C PRO A 210 16.22 -7.59 -22.98
N TRP A 211 15.91 -6.92 -21.87
CA TRP A 211 15.83 -5.45 -21.78
C TRP A 211 17.02 -4.83 -21.04
N GLY A 212 18.10 -5.58 -20.80
CA GLY A 212 19.37 -5.05 -20.29
C GLY A 212 19.42 -4.75 -18.80
N HIS A 213 18.39 -5.10 -18.02
CA HIS A 213 18.39 -4.93 -16.57
C HIS A 213 19.02 -6.15 -15.87
N SER A 214 20.24 -6.01 -15.34
CA SER A 214 21.11 -7.12 -14.92
C SER A 214 20.44 -8.11 -13.95
N ASN A 215 20.32 -9.38 -14.36
CA ASN A 215 19.88 -10.45 -13.46
C ASN A 215 20.86 -10.66 -12.29
N LYS A 216 22.15 -10.35 -12.49
CA LYS A 216 23.16 -10.44 -11.42
C LYS A 216 22.92 -9.38 -10.34
N ASP A 217 22.50 -8.18 -10.73
CA ASP A 217 22.20 -7.10 -9.80
C ASP A 217 20.91 -7.42 -9.03
N LEU A 218 19.93 -8.08 -9.68
CA LEU A 218 18.76 -8.63 -9.00
C LEU A 218 19.18 -9.62 -7.91
N LEU A 219 20.07 -10.57 -8.25
CA LEU A 219 20.60 -11.54 -7.29
C LEU A 219 21.37 -10.86 -6.16
N ALA A 220 22.18 -9.85 -6.47
CA ALA A 220 22.90 -9.06 -5.47
C ALA A 220 21.93 -8.33 -4.52
N MET A 221 20.82 -7.79 -5.03
CA MET A 221 19.78 -7.17 -4.20
C MET A 221 19.17 -8.20 -3.24
N TYR A 222 18.86 -9.42 -3.70
CA TYR A 222 18.38 -10.50 -2.84
C TYR A 222 19.39 -10.93 -1.77
N ARG A 223 20.69 -10.93 -2.09
CA ARG A 223 21.79 -11.18 -1.13
C ARG A 223 21.91 -10.07 -0.09
N GLY A 224 21.87 -8.82 -0.51
CA GLY A 224 21.93 -7.69 0.43
C GLY A 224 20.75 -7.68 1.41
N ALA A 225 19.61 -8.27 1.01
CA ALA A 225 18.41 -8.41 1.83
C ALA A 225 18.34 -9.68 2.69
N SER A 226 19.37 -10.53 2.69
CA SER A 226 19.47 -11.71 3.58
C SER A 226 20.34 -11.40 4.82
N GLU A 227 19.98 -11.98 5.97
CA GLU A 227 20.66 -11.72 7.27
C GLU A 227 22.15 -12.11 7.24
N ASP A 228 22.48 -13.19 6.55
CA ASP A 228 23.85 -13.70 6.48
C ASP A 228 24.66 -13.13 5.30
N SER A 229 24.10 -12.21 4.51
CA SER A 229 24.65 -11.74 3.22
C SER A 229 24.95 -12.85 2.19
N GLU A 230 24.57 -14.09 2.49
CA GLU A 230 24.75 -15.24 1.61
C GLU A 230 23.47 -15.49 0.80
N CYS A 231 23.65 -15.81 -0.50
CA CYS A 231 22.67 -16.55 -1.29
C CYS A 231 23.41 -17.77 -1.85
N PRO A 232 23.36 -18.90 -1.15
CA PRO A 232 23.97 -20.10 -1.66
C PRO A 232 23.04 -20.60 -2.77
N LEU A 233 23.45 -20.41 -4.03
CA LEU A 233 22.85 -21.05 -5.19
C LEU A 233 23.32 -22.52 -5.18
N VAL A 234 22.82 -23.31 -4.23
CA VAL A 234 23.28 -24.69 -4.04
C VAL A 234 22.46 -25.62 -4.92
N VAL A 235 23.14 -26.60 -5.51
CA VAL A 235 22.53 -27.75 -6.19
C VAL A 235 22.02 -28.79 -5.17
N ASP A 236 22.39 -28.63 -3.89
CA ASP A 236 22.01 -29.52 -2.79
C ASP A 236 20.73 -29.02 -2.09
N THR A 237 19.71 -29.88 -2.10
CA THR A 237 18.38 -29.70 -1.49
C THR A 237 18.38 -29.41 0.02
N SER A 238 19.52 -29.54 0.69
CA SER A 238 19.68 -29.34 2.14
C SER A 238 19.79 -27.87 2.57
N THR A 239 20.18 -26.97 1.65
CA THR A 239 20.42 -25.55 1.95
C THR A 239 19.32 -24.67 1.31
N PRO A 240 18.59 -23.84 2.08
CA PRO A 240 17.55 -22.96 1.53
C PRO A 240 18.13 -21.95 0.53
N SER A 241 17.58 -21.89 -0.68
CA SER A 241 17.98 -20.90 -1.69
C SER A 241 17.38 -19.52 -1.46
N CYS A 242 17.99 -18.47 -2.04
CA CYS A 242 17.52 -17.10 -1.83
C CYS A 242 16.15 -16.84 -2.48
N GLY A 243 15.09 -17.08 -1.72
CA GLY A 243 13.72 -16.85 -2.16
C GLY A 243 12.82 -16.22 -1.11
N ASP A 244 13.28 -16.13 0.15
CA ASP A 244 12.45 -15.71 1.29
C ASP A 244 12.66 -14.23 1.69
N SER A 245 13.69 -13.55 1.14
CA SER A 245 13.90 -12.12 1.36
C SER A 245 12.70 -11.32 0.82
N ARG A 246 11.99 -10.63 1.70
CA ARG A 246 10.75 -9.91 1.38
C ARG A 246 11.07 -8.50 0.93
N MET A 247 11.01 -8.28 -0.38
CA MET A 247 11.17 -6.97 -1.04
C MET A 247 9.86 -6.20 -1.10
N GLY A 248 9.28 -5.85 0.06
CA GLY A 248 7.96 -5.25 0.16
C GLY A 248 7.93 -3.77 0.55
N CYS A 249 6.76 -3.32 0.99
CA CYS A 249 6.55 -1.98 1.53
C CYS A 249 7.34 -1.80 2.83
N TRP A 250 8.09 -0.69 2.95
CA TRP A 250 8.87 -0.40 4.16
C TRP A 250 7.98 -0.05 5.36
N THR A 251 6.69 0.24 5.15
CA THR A 251 5.70 0.49 6.22
C THR A 251 5.00 -0.77 6.71
N CYS A 252 5.43 -1.96 6.30
CA CYS A 252 4.69 -3.20 6.55
C CYS A 252 4.77 -3.68 8.02
N THR A 253 3.61 -3.76 8.66
CA THR A 253 3.39 -4.25 10.05
C THR A 253 2.74 -5.65 10.08
N MET A 254 2.80 -6.40 8.96
CA MET A 254 2.28 -7.77 8.89
C MET A 254 3.29 -8.83 9.35
N VAL A 255 4.51 -8.39 9.63
CA VAL A 255 5.62 -9.13 10.24
C VAL A 255 6.07 -8.34 11.45
N GLU A 256 6.70 -8.96 12.44
CA GLU A 256 7.20 -8.25 13.63
C GLU A 256 8.42 -7.38 13.32
N GLN A 257 9.24 -7.78 12.34
CA GLN A 257 10.43 -7.03 11.92
C GLN A 257 10.60 -7.11 10.42
N ASP A 258 10.98 -5.98 9.80
CA ASP A 258 11.46 -5.95 8.42
C ASP A 258 12.93 -6.39 8.38
N LYS A 259 13.13 -7.72 8.41
CA LYS A 259 14.47 -8.34 8.34
C LYS A 259 15.21 -7.95 7.07
N SER A 260 14.51 -7.77 5.94
CA SER A 260 15.13 -7.46 4.66
C SER A 260 15.63 -6.02 4.60
N LEU A 261 14.82 -5.05 5.04
CA LEU A 261 15.28 -3.66 5.16
C LEU A 261 16.43 -3.54 6.17
N LYS A 262 16.31 -4.21 7.31
CA LYS A 262 17.37 -4.22 8.34
C LYS A 262 18.67 -4.85 7.82
N ALA A 263 18.58 -5.96 7.09
CA ALA A 263 19.73 -6.59 6.45
C ALA A 263 20.37 -5.65 5.43
N MET A 264 19.60 -5.02 4.54
CA MET A 264 20.13 -4.05 3.57
C MET A 264 20.93 -2.93 4.24
N VAL A 265 20.39 -2.34 5.31
CA VAL A 265 21.06 -1.27 6.08
C VAL A 265 22.30 -1.77 6.83
N THR A 266 22.31 -3.04 7.25
CA THR A 266 23.43 -3.63 8.00
C THR A 266 24.56 -4.07 7.07
N ASN A 267 24.20 -4.60 5.90
CA ASN A 267 25.13 -5.17 4.94
C ASN A 267 25.76 -4.11 4.02
N ASP A 268 25.12 -2.95 3.87
CA ASP A 268 25.56 -1.86 2.99
C ASP A 268 25.50 -0.50 3.70
N GLU A 269 26.67 0.07 3.98
CA GLU A 269 26.80 1.38 4.65
C GLU A 269 26.21 2.52 3.78
N GLU A 270 26.18 2.38 2.45
CA GLU A 270 25.55 3.38 1.57
C GLU A 270 24.03 3.44 1.74
N LEU A 271 23.43 2.44 2.38
CA LEU A 271 21.99 2.34 2.65
C LEU A 271 21.61 2.81 4.06
N ASP A 272 22.57 3.31 4.85
CA ASP A 272 22.35 3.79 6.23
C ASP A 272 21.28 4.90 6.32
N TRP A 273 21.12 5.69 5.25
CA TRP A 273 20.09 6.71 5.14
C TRP A 273 18.66 6.17 5.27
N MET A 274 18.42 4.86 5.11
CA MET A 274 17.09 4.26 5.30
C MET A 274 16.71 4.05 6.78
N ARG A 275 17.64 4.27 7.74
CA ARG A 275 17.35 4.12 9.19
C ARG A 275 16.11 4.88 9.68
N PRO A 276 15.83 6.13 9.26
CA PRO A 276 14.61 6.83 9.66
C PRO A 276 13.33 6.11 9.23
N LEU A 277 13.35 5.39 8.08
CA LEU A 277 12.22 4.59 7.61
C LEU A 277 11.99 3.38 8.52
N LEU A 278 13.07 2.70 8.91
CA LEU A 278 13.01 1.58 9.83
C LEU A 278 12.45 2.01 11.21
N ALA A 279 12.96 3.13 11.74
CA ALA A 279 12.49 3.67 13.01
C ALA A 279 10.99 4.05 12.98
N LEU A 280 10.52 4.63 11.87
CA LEU A 280 9.10 4.96 11.70
C LEU A 280 8.23 3.70 11.55
N ARG A 281 8.71 2.69 10.81
CA ARG A 281 8.02 1.39 10.71
C ARG A 281 7.90 0.71 12.06
N ASP A 282 8.97 0.68 12.85
CA ASP A 282 8.97 0.06 14.17
C ASP A 282 8.04 0.82 15.13
N ALA A 283 7.98 2.15 15.00
CA ALA A 283 7.00 2.94 15.74
C ALA A 283 5.55 2.62 15.34
N LEU A 284 5.27 2.24 14.09
CA LEU A 284 3.92 1.83 13.65
C LEU A 284 3.52 0.43 14.15
N ASP A 285 4.49 -0.44 14.44
CA ASP A 285 4.28 -1.84 14.85
C ASP A 285 4.06 -1.98 16.37
N ILE A 286 3.10 -1.23 16.90
CA ILE A 286 2.74 -1.26 18.33
C ILE A 286 1.80 -2.43 18.59
N GLU A 287 2.03 -3.27 19.59
CA GLU A 287 1.12 -4.38 19.89
C GLU A 287 -0.28 -3.90 20.34
N ASP A 288 -0.33 -2.97 21.29
CA ASP A 288 -1.56 -2.34 21.77
C ASP A 288 -1.57 -0.83 21.48
N ASP A 289 -2.25 -0.45 20.39
CA ASP A 289 -2.40 0.94 19.94
C ASP A 289 -3.69 1.61 20.46
N ARG A 290 -4.42 1.00 21.41
CA ARG A 290 -5.72 1.52 21.88
C ARG A 290 -5.64 2.92 22.44
N HIS A 291 -4.59 3.24 23.18
CA HIS A 291 -4.35 4.58 23.76
C HIS A 291 -4.16 5.68 22.69
N LEU A 292 -3.86 5.30 21.44
CA LEU A 292 -3.72 6.23 20.32
C LEU A 292 -5.00 6.37 19.50
N ARG A 293 -6.06 5.63 19.84
CA ARG A 293 -7.28 5.50 19.02
C ARG A 293 -8.52 5.87 19.79
N ASP A 294 -9.43 6.52 19.08
CA ASP A 294 -10.76 6.84 19.56
C ASP A 294 -11.52 5.54 19.91
N PHE A 295 -12.10 5.46 21.11
CA PHE A 295 -12.90 4.29 21.53
C PHE A 295 -14.17 4.12 20.67
N ARG A 296 -14.57 5.16 19.92
CA ARG A 296 -15.67 5.14 18.95
C ARG A 296 -15.18 4.77 17.55
N ARG A 297 -16.03 4.11 16.77
CA ARG A 297 -15.79 3.87 15.34
C ARG A 297 -15.84 5.20 14.58
N MET A 298 -15.36 5.23 13.33
CA MET A 298 -15.25 6.47 12.55
C MET A 298 -16.59 7.19 12.32
N ASN A 299 -17.70 6.46 12.38
CA ASN A 299 -19.07 6.99 12.30
C ASN A 299 -19.71 7.23 13.68
N GLY A 300 -18.93 7.18 14.77
CA GLY A 300 -19.40 7.37 16.14
C GLY A 300 -19.99 6.12 16.80
N THR A 301 -20.14 5.00 16.08
CA THR A 301 -20.76 3.81 16.69
C THR A 301 -19.84 3.12 17.69
N LEU A 302 -20.45 2.52 18.70
CA LEU A 302 -19.77 1.69 19.69
C LEU A 302 -19.92 0.20 19.31
N MET A 303 -18.82 -0.54 19.32
CA MET A 303 -18.81 -1.97 19.00
C MET A 303 -18.10 -2.72 20.10
N ILE A 304 -18.78 -3.70 20.72
CA ILE A 304 -18.19 -4.54 21.75
C ILE A 304 -17.63 -5.82 21.11
N HIS A 305 -16.40 -6.18 21.50
CA HIS A 305 -15.80 -7.48 21.22
C HIS A 305 -15.04 -7.97 22.46
N ARG A 306 -15.34 -9.20 22.93
CA ARG A 306 -14.71 -9.78 24.13
C ARG A 306 -14.74 -8.83 25.34
N ASP A 307 -15.94 -8.35 25.67
CA ASP A 307 -16.23 -7.44 26.79
C ASP A 307 -15.57 -6.05 26.75
N ARG A 308 -14.92 -5.67 25.65
CA ARG A 308 -14.26 -4.37 25.46
C ARG A 308 -14.75 -3.65 24.20
N LEU A 309 -14.60 -2.33 24.16
CA LEU A 309 -14.87 -1.55 22.95
C LEU A 309 -13.79 -1.82 21.89
N VAL A 310 -14.23 -1.90 20.63
CA VAL A 310 -13.35 -1.94 19.46
C VAL A 310 -13.08 -0.50 19.04
N HIS A 311 -11.89 0.01 19.36
CA HIS A 311 -11.49 1.38 19.02
C HIS A 311 -11.50 1.57 17.50
N GLY A 312 -11.88 2.77 17.08
CA GLY A 312 -11.90 3.21 15.71
C GLY A 312 -10.59 3.86 15.27
N PRO A 313 -10.63 5.08 14.70
CA PRO A 313 -9.47 5.69 14.10
C PRO A 313 -8.47 6.23 15.13
N TYR A 314 -7.22 6.46 14.71
CA TYR A 314 -6.26 7.28 15.45
C TYR A 314 -6.85 8.64 15.81
N THR A 315 -6.55 9.10 17.03
CA THR A 315 -6.94 10.43 17.54
C THR A 315 -6.27 11.55 16.74
N GLN A 316 -6.69 12.80 16.97
CA GLN A 316 -6.05 13.97 16.36
C GLN A 316 -4.55 14.02 16.71
N SER A 317 -4.20 13.94 17.99
CA SER A 317 -2.81 13.95 18.45
C SER A 317 -1.96 12.85 17.84
N ALA A 318 -2.49 11.62 17.73
CA ALA A 318 -1.78 10.51 17.11
C ALA A 318 -1.55 10.75 15.60
N ARG A 319 -2.54 11.27 14.86
CA ARG A 319 -2.38 11.59 13.43
C ARG A 319 -1.36 12.71 13.21
N GLU A 320 -1.36 13.74 14.04
CA GLU A 320 -0.40 14.83 14.02
C GLU A 320 1.03 14.34 14.31
N ASP A 321 1.20 13.47 15.31
CA ASP A 321 2.49 12.84 15.62
C ASP A 321 3.01 11.99 14.45
N TRP A 322 2.15 11.18 13.82
CA TRP A 322 2.56 10.40 12.65
C TRP A 322 3.00 11.28 11.48
N LEU A 323 2.29 12.38 11.22
CA LEU A 323 2.68 13.34 10.19
C LEU A 323 4.04 13.97 10.51
N ARG A 324 4.24 14.42 11.75
CA ARG A 324 5.50 15.03 12.19
C ARG A 324 6.66 14.06 12.00
N ARG A 325 6.55 12.82 12.49
CA ARG A 325 7.60 11.80 12.35
C ARG A 325 7.92 11.48 10.90
N LEU A 326 6.90 11.41 10.03
CA LEU A 326 7.09 11.17 8.60
C LEU A 326 7.84 12.30 7.90
N LEU A 327 7.45 13.55 8.17
CA LEU A 327 8.12 14.73 7.62
C LEU A 327 9.54 14.87 8.16
N GLU A 328 9.75 14.67 9.46
CA GLU A 328 11.09 14.65 10.04
C GLU A 328 11.98 13.56 9.43
N ALA A 329 11.43 12.35 9.19
CA ALA A 329 12.16 11.28 8.52
C ALA A 329 12.56 11.71 7.10
N GLN A 330 11.64 12.29 6.34
CA GLN A 330 11.93 12.85 5.02
C GLN A 330 13.03 13.92 5.09
N THR A 331 12.90 14.92 5.97
CA THR A 331 13.88 16.00 6.16
C THR A 331 15.26 15.45 6.52
N LYS A 332 15.33 14.49 7.44
CA LYS A 332 16.59 13.84 7.86
C LYS A 332 17.26 13.13 6.68
N ILE A 333 16.50 12.41 5.86
CA ILE A 333 17.04 11.73 4.66
C ILE A 333 17.52 12.75 3.64
N ARG A 334 16.75 13.80 3.36
CA ARG A 334 17.16 14.84 2.40
C ARG A 334 18.44 15.56 2.83
N ALA A 335 18.61 15.80 4.13
CA ALA A 335 19.77 16.51 4.67
C ALA A 335 21.05 15.64 4.75
N ARG A 336 20.92 14.35 5.09
CA ARG A 336 22.05 13.48 5.42
C ARG A 336 22.29 12.35 4.42
N GLY A 337 21.31 12.06 3.58
CA GLY A 337 21.39 11.02 2.58
C GLY A 337 22.35 11.35 1.43
N PRO A 338 22.79 10.32 0.69
CA PRO A 338 23.58 10.50 -0.51
C PRO A 338 22.82 11.32 -1.57
N GLU A 339 23.55 11.93 -2.52
CA GLU A 339 22.99 12.87 -3.50
C GLU A 339 21.75 12.34 -4.23
N TYR A 340 21.75 11.05 -4.57
CA TYR A 340 20.68 10.40 -5.31
C TYR A 340 19.35 10.22 -4.54
N VAL A 341 19.30 10.53 -3.24
CA VAL A 341 18.07 10.49 -2.42
C VAL A 341 17.70 11.84 -1.80
N ARG A 342 18.44 12.90 -2.11
CA ARG A 342 18.20 14.22 -1.49
C ARG A 342 16.86 14.86 -1.89
N ASP A 343 16.24 14.38 -2.95
CA ASP A 343 14.92 14.78 -3.45
C ASP A 343 13.79 13.80 -3.05
N ILE A 344 14.09 12.79 -2.20
CA ILE A 344 13.12 11.77 -1.81
C ILE A 344 11.82 12.41 -1.29
N THR A 345 10.69 11.87 -1.72
CA THR A 345 9.36 12.32 -1.28
C THR A 345 8.63 11.13 -0.68
N LEU A 346 8.55 11.09 0.66
CA LEU A 346 7.84 10.05 1.41
C LEU A 346 6.34 10.33 1.49
N ILE A 347 5.96 11.61 1.41
CA ILE A 347 4.58 12.08 1.34
C ILE A 347 4.49 13.24 0.35
N THR A 348 3.58 13.12 -0.61
CA THR A 348 3.40 14.10 -1.67
C THR A 348 2.60 15.31 -1.19
N LEU A 349 2.73 16.44 -1.90
CA LEU A 349 1.95 17.64 -1.60
C LEU A 349 0.44 17.41 -1.79
N ASP A 350 0.05 16.58 -2.76
CA ASP A 350 -1.35 16.22 -2.99
C ASP A 350 -1.90 15.39 -1.82
N GLU A 351 -1.12 14.47 -1.26
CA GLU A 351 -1.49 13.74 -0.04
C GLU A 351 -1.64 14.70 1.15
N LEU A 352 -0.70 15.63 1.35
CA LEU A 352 -0.78 16.64 2.41
C LEU A 352 -2.03 17.52 2.27
N HIS A 353 -2.33 18.01 1.07
CA HIS A 353 -3.54 18.80 0.82
C HIS A 353 -4.81 18.00 1.11
N LEU A 354 -4.87 16.73 0.69
CA LEU A 354 -6.04 15.90 0.97
C LEU A 354 -6.17 15.57 2.46
N ILE A 355 -5.07 15.29 3.15
CA ILE A 355 -5.03 15.07 4.61
C ILE A 355 -5.56 16.31 5.33
N ARG A 356 -5.04 17.50 5.01
CA ARG A 356 -5.48 18.78 5.57
C ARG A 356 -6.98 18.97 5.39
N ARG A 357 -7.50 18.72 4.18
CA ARG A 357 -8.96 18.79 3.90
C ARG A 357 -9.77 17.77 4.69
N ILE A 358 -9.26 16.56 4.89
CA ILE A 358 -9.94 15.53 5.70
C ILE A 358 -10.02 16.00 7.15
N TRP A 359 -8.93 16.50 7.72
CA TRP A 359 -8.88 16.98 9.11
C TRP A 359 -9.86 18.14 9.32
N VAL A 360 -9.76 19.19 8.50
CA VAL A 360 -10.63 20.37 8.67
C VAL A 360 -12.10 20.03 8.39
N PHE A 361 -12.42 19.48 7.22
CA PHE A 361 -13.82 19.40 6.78
C PHE A 361 -14.55 18.11 7.18
N LYS A 362 -13.83 16.99 7.41
CA LYS A 362 -14.46 15.71 7.77
C LYS A 362 -14.29 15.34 9.24
N LYS A 363 -13.27 15.88 9.91
CA LYS A 363 -12.99 15.61 11.33
C LYS A 363 -13.28 16.83 12.23
N HIS A 364 -13.58 17.98 11.64
CA HIS A 364 -13.88 19.23 12.35
C HIS A 364 -12.69 19.75 13.18
N GLU A 365 -11.47 19.55 12.67
CA GLU A 365 -10.21 20.03 13.26
C GLU A 365 -9.91 21.43 12.73
N VAL A 366 -10.63 22.42 13.28
CA VAL A 366 -10.60 23.82 12.81
C VAL A 366 -9.28 24.53 13.12
N GLU A 367 -8.42 23.94 13.95
CA GLU A 367 -7.06 24.40 14.24
C GLU A 367 -6.21 24.43 12.97
N ASP A 368 -6.49 23.52 12.02
CA ASP A 368 -5.74 23.39 10.78
C ASP A 368 -4.22 23.29 11.03
N ASN A 369 -3.82 22.38 11.94
CA ASN A 369 -2.43 22.27 12.42
C ASN A 369 -1.41 21.79 11.38
N LEU A 370 -1.85 21.28 10.22
CA LEU A 370 -0.96 20.67 9.24
C LEU A 370 0.14 21.62 8.70
N PRO A 371 -0.16 22.87 8.33
CA PRO A 371 0.85 23.83 7.88
C PRO A 371 1.92 24.10 8.95
N THR A 372 1.50 24.24 10.22
CA THR A 372 2.42 24.43 11.35
C THR A 372 3.32 23.22 11.54
N ILE A 373 2.75 22.00 11.56
CA ILE A 373 3.52 20.75 11.66
C ILE A 373 4.52 20.63 10.51
N TYR A 374 4.12 21.03 9.30
CA TYR A 374 5.00 21.04 8.14
C TYR A 374 6.18 21.98 8.32
N GLU A 375 5.93 23.23 8.72
CA GLU A 375 6.97 24.23 8.95
C GLU A 375 7.92 23.82 10.07
N GLU A 376 7.40 23.29 11.18
CA GLU A 376 8.21 22.76 12.29
C GLU A 376 9.12 21.59 11.87
N ALA A 377 8.59 20.64 11.10
CA ALA A 377 9.31 19.42 10.74
C ALA A 377 10.27 19.57 9.55
N THR A 378 10.01 20.54 8.66
CA THR A 378 10.78 20.76 7.43
C THR A 378 11.66 22.00 7.48
N GLY A 379 11.30 23.00 8.31
CA GLY A 379 11.91 24.33 8.30
C GLY A 379 11.45 25.21 7.14
N GLU A 380 10.48 24.75 6.32
CA GLU A 380 9.96 25.46 5.16
C GLU A 380 8.47 25.74 5.35
N PRO A 381 7.95 26.92 4.92
CA PRO A 381 6.53 27.21 5.02
C PRO A 381 5.73 26.24 4.13
N PHE A 382 4.56 25.81 4.61
CA PHE A 382 3.70 24.92 3.84
C PHE A 382 3.31 25.54 2.49
N PRO A 383 3.61 24.91 1.35
CA PRO A 383 3.44 25.52 0.02
C PRO A 383 1.98 25.53 -0.49
N GLY A 384 1.00 25.43 0.41
CA GLY A 384 -0.42 25.39 0.09
C GLY A 384 -1.14 26.72 0.30
N ARG A 385 -2.27 26.89 -0.38
CA ARG A 385 -3.16 28.03 -0.17
C ARG A 385 -4.00 27.84 1.11
N PRO A 386 -4.55 28.91 1.70
CA PRO A 386 -5.60 28.80 2.70
C PRO A 386 -6.76 27.94 2.17
N LEU A 387 -7.31 27.07 3.02
CA LEU A 387 -8.42 26.18 2.63
C LEU A 387 -9.73 26.94 2.36
N ASP A 388 -9.90 28.10 2.98
CA ASP A 388 -11.04 28.99 2.81
C ASP A 388 -10.58 30.40 3.21
N GLU A 389 -10.87 31.41 2.40
CA GLU A 389 -10.57 32.82 2.72
C GLU A 389 -11.42 33.33 3.90
N THR A 390 -12.55 32.69 4.20
CA THR A 390 -13.38 32.99 5.38
C THR A 390 -12.86 32.35 6.67
N ILE A 391 -11.97 31.34 6.57
CA ILE A 391 -11.15 30.89 7.69
C ILE A 391 -10.02 31.91 7.84
N ALA A 392 -10.35 33.08 8.37
CA ALA A 392 -9.31 33.97 8.89
C ALA A 392 -8.63 33.20 10.04
N PHE A 393 -7.40 32.75 9.80
CA PHE A 393 -6.56 32.00 10.75
C PHE A 393 -6.57 32.59 12.17
N ASN A 394 -6.67 33.93 12.26
CA ASN A 394 -6.75 34.65 13.53
C ASN A 394 -8.10 34.52 14.27
N ALA A 395 -9.21 34.37 13.55
CA ALA A 395 -10.53 34.18 14.16
C ALA A 395 -10.72 32.73 14.65
N ALA A 396 -10.11 31.76 13.96
CA ALA A 396 -10.13 30.36 14.37
C ALA A 396 -9.31 30.14 15.66
N GLN A 397 -8.09 30.68 15.75
CA GLN A 397 -7.25 30.53 16.94
C GLN A 397 -7.89 31.18 18.18
N SER A 398 -8.40 32.42 18.08
CA SER A 398 -9.09 33.06 19.21
C SER A 398 -10.34 32.30 19.65
N MET A 399 -11.05 31.71 18.68
CA MET A 399 -12.22 30.86 18.98
C MET A 399 -11.78 29.60 19.72
N ILE A 400 -10.73 28.91 19.28
CA ILE A 400 -10.18 27.73 19.94
C ILE A 400 -9.72 28.05 21.37
N ASP A 401 -8.99 29.15 21.55
CA ASP A 401 -8.50 29.56 22.87
C ASP A 401 -9.67 29.85 23.82
N THR A 402 -10.71 30.54 23.33
CA THR A 402 -11.95 30.79 24.09
C THR A 402 -12.69 29.49 24.42
N LEU A 403 -12.78 28.56 23.45
CA LEU A 403 -13.42 27.25 23.68
C LEU A 403 -12.68 26.45 24.74
N ARG A 404 -11.34 26.44 24.71
CA ARG A 404 -10.53 25.78 25.74
C ARG A 404 -10.69 26.46 27.10
N GLU A 405 -10.76 27.78 27.16
CA GLU A 405 -11.04 28.50 28.41
C GLU A 405 -12.41 28.13 29.00
N VAL A 406 -13.44 28.03 28.16
CA VAL A 406 -14.81 27.72 28.60
C VAL A 406 -14.98 26.25 29.00
N CYS A 407 -14.38 25.32 28.25
CA CYS A 407 -14.51 23.88 28.51
C CYS A 407 -13.56 23.40 29.62
N GLY A 408 -12.49 24.16 29.93
CA GLY A 408 -11.50 23.78 30.92
C GLY A 408 -10.78 22.48 30.55
N ASP A 409 -10.70 21.55 31.51
CA ASP A 409 -10.03 20.26 31.34
C ASP A 409 -10.93 19.18 30.69
N ASP A 410 -12.19 19.50 30.36
CA ASP A 410 -13.11 18.58 29.69
C ASP A 410 -12.86 18.56 28.16
N GLU A 411 -11.99 17.64 27.74
CA GLU A 411 -11.65 17.48 26.32
C GLU A 411 -12.83 16.97 25.49
N GLU A 412 -13.74 16.16 26.03
CA GLU A 412 -14.90 15.68 25.26
C GLU A 412 -15.92 16.80 25.01
N GLU A 413 -16.15 17.67 25.99
CA GLU A 413 -16.97 18.88 25.82
C GLU A 413 -16.31 19.85 24.82
N PHE A 414 -14.99 20.05 24.91
CA PHE A 414 -14.24 20.85 23.92
C PHE A 414 -14.44 20.31 22.50
N LEU A 415 -14.21 19.01 22.29
CA LEU A 415 -14.38 18.36 20.99
C LEU A 415 -15.82 18.43 20.49
N ARG A 416 -16.81 18.29 21.39
CA ARG A 416 -18.24 18.41 21.09
C ARG A 416 -18.59 19.80 20.59
N VAL A 417 -18.29 20.84 21.37
CA VAL A 417 -18.64 22.23 21.03
C VAL A 417 -17.90 22.66 19.76
N ARG A 418 -16.61 22.31 19.63
CA ARG A 418 -15.82 22.56 18.41
C ARG A 418 -16.49 21.97 17.17
N ALA A 419 -16.89 20.70 17.22
CA ALA A 419 -17.53 20.04 16.09
C ALA A 419 -18.92 20.61 15.77
N LEU A 420 -19.71 21.00 16.77
CA LEU A 420 -21.02 21.62 16.57
C LEU A 420 -20.91 22.98 15.87
N LEU A 421 -19.98 23.82 16.31
CA LEU A 421 -19.71 25.13 15.70
C LEU A 421 -19.28 24.98 14.24
N GLU A 422 -18.43 23.99 13.95
CA GLU A 422 -17.99 23.74 12.58
C GLU A 422 -19.12 23.25 11.68
N VAL A 423 -19.97 22.36 12.18
CA VAL A 423 -21.17 21.92 11.44
C VAL A 423 -22.09 23.11 11.17
N GLU A 424 -22.34 23.99 12.15
CA GLU A 424 -23.14 25.20 11.90
C GLU A 424 -22.53 26.05 10.79
N ARG A 425 -21.23 26.33 10.87
CA ARG A 425 -20.50 27.17 9.90
C ARG A 425 -20.60 26.63 8.48
N ILE A 426 -20.36 25.34 8.28
CA ILE A 426 -20.42 24.68 6.97
C ILE A 426 -21.82 24.81 6.35
N TYR A 427 -22.87 24.66 7.16
CA TYR A 427 -24.25 24.75 6.68
C TYR A 427 -24.77 26.18 6.58
N ASN A 428 -24.12 27.14 7.24
CA ASN A 428 -24.43 28.56 7.15
C ASN A 428 -23.90 29.18 5.84
N SER A 429 -22.75 28.70 5.35
CA SER A 429 -22.20 29.08 4.04
C SER A 429 -22.86 28.35 2.85
N SER A 430 -23.62 27.27 3.11
CA SER A 430 -24.34 26.51 2.10
C SER A 430 -25.68 27.16 1.71
N THR A 431 -25.97 27.21 0.41
CA THR A 431 -27.29 27.64 -0.11
C THR A 431 -28.45 26.71 0.27
N ARG A 432 -28.15 25.49 0.75
CA ARG A 432 -29.14 24.51 1.23
C ARG A 432 -28.75 23.96 2.60
N ARG A 433 -29.65 24.08 3.57
CA ARG A 433 -29.50 23.56 4.95
C ARG A 433 -29.99 22.12 5.15
N ALA A 434 -30.32 21.41 4.08
CA ALA A 434 -30.80 20.03 4.16
C ALA A 434 -29.71 19.10 4.74
N GLY A 435 -30.03 18.38 5.82
CA GLY A 435 -29.11 17.48 6.52
C GLY A 435 -28.35 18.09 7.70
N LEU A 436 -28.58 19.38 8.04
CA LEU A 436 -27.97 20.04 9.19
C LEU A 436 -28.30 19.32 10.51
N TYR A 437 -29.58 19.04 10.76
CA TYR A 437 -30.00 18.37 12.00
C TYR A 437 -29.37 16.98 12.14
N ASP A 438 -29.33 16.19 11.05
CA ASP A 438 -28.68 14.87 11.05
C ASP A 438 -27.18 14.98 11.34
N ALA A 439 -26.51 16.03 10.87
CA ALA A 439 -25.09 16.28 11.14
C ALA A 439 -24.86 16.67 12.60
N LEU A 440 -25.69 17.56 13.16
CA LEU A 440 -25.64 17.95 14.57
C LEU A 440 -25.92 16.77 15.49
N GLU A 441 -26.93 15.96 15.19
CA GLU A 441 -27.27 14.75 15.96
C GLU A 441 -26.10 13.76 15.96
N LYS A 442 -25.42 13.56 14.83
CA LYS A 442 -24.21 12.71 14.78
C LYS A 442 -23.09 13.21 15.68
N VAL A 443 -22.88 14.52 15.75
CA VAL A 443 -21.87 15.11 16.64
C VAL A 443 -22.25 14.88 18.10
N LEU A 444 -23.50 15.17 18.48
CA LEU A 444 -24.00 14.96 19.84
C LEU A 444 -23.92 13.48 20.26
N MET A 445 -24.32 12.56 19.38
CA MET A 445 -24.23 11.12 19.63
C MET A 445 -22.79 10.62 19.75
N LYS A 446 -21.88 11.19 18.96
CA LYS A 446 -20.46 10.80 19.01
C LYS A 446 -19.80 11.29 20.30
N HIS A 447 -20.02 12.53 20.69
CA HIS A 447 -19.38 13.14 21.85
C HIS A 447 -20.23 13.08 23.12
N GLY A 448 -21.28 12.27 23.16
CA GLY A 448 -22.23 12.21 24.27
C GLY A 448 -21.80 11.35 25.46
N PHE A 449 -20.54 10.94 25.53
CA PHE A 449 -20.00 10.08 26.59
C PHE A 449 -18.93 10.84 27.36
N GLU A 450 -18.87 10.64 28.68
CA GLU A 450 -17.82 11.24 29.53
C GLU A 450 -16.45 10.59 29.24
N ASP A 451 -16.43 9.25 29.13
CA ASP A 451 -15.22 8.49 28.86
C ASP A 451 -15.50 7.13 28.18
N GLU A 452 -14.46 6.30 28.05
CA GLU A 452 -14.59 4.94 27.49
C GLU A 452 -15.47 4.02 28.37
N GLU A 453 -15.45 4.19 29.69
CA GLU A 453 -16.20 3.33 30.62
C GLU A 453 -17.70 3.62 30.53
N ASP A 454 -18.09 4.89 30.48
CA ASP A 454 -19.46 5.34 30.24
C ASP A 454 -19.97 4.84 28.87
N ALA A 455 -19.16 5.02 27.83
CA ALA A 455 -19.49 4.50 26.50
C ALA A 455 -19.68 2.97 26.50
N LEU A 456 -18.83 2.22 27.21
CA LEU A 456 -18.95 0.77 27.32
C LEU A 456 -20.20 0.37 28.10
N ALA A 457 -20.54 1.08 29.19
CA ALA A 457 -21.74 0.85 29.97
C ALA A 457 -23.00 1.08 29.12
N PHE A 458 -23.05 2.18 28.37
CA PHE A 458 -24.13 2.48 27.43
C PHE A 458 -24.25 1.41 26.33
N ALA A 459 -23.13 0.99 25.75
CA ALA A 459 -23.12 -0.03 24.71
C ALA A 459 -23.63 -1.40 25.23
N ARG A 460 -23.29 -1.78 26.46
CA ARG A 460 -23.81 -3.00 27.11
C ARG A 460 -25.30 -2.90 27.40
N PHE A 461 -25.74 -1.75 27.93
CA PHE A 461 -27.15 -1.48 28.17
C PHE A 461 -27.98 -1.64 26.89
N ARG A 462 -27.52 -1.10 25.75
CA ARG A 462 -28.18 -1.25 24.45
C ARG A 462 -28.24 -2.70 23.92
N ARG A 463 -27.34 -3.58 24.37
CA ARG A 463 -27.36 -5.01 24.02
C ARG A 463 -28.25 -5.86 24.94
N GLY A 464 -28.83 -5.25 25.98
CA GLY A 464 -29.61 -5.98 27.00
C GLY A 464 -28.75 -6.79 27.96
N GLU A 465 -27.44 -6.49 28.05
CA GLU A 465 -26.55 -7.13 29.02
C GLU A 465 -26.74 -6.45 30.39
N PRO A 466 -26.96 -7.20 31.50
CA PRO A 466 -27.08 -6.61 32.82
C PRO A 466 -25.77 -5.92 33.20
N ALA A 467 -25.86 -4.77 33.90
CA ALA A 467 -24.70 -4.12 34.47
C ALA A 467 -23.97 -5.13 35.38
N LYS A 468 -22.69 -5.43 35.10
CA LYS A 468 -21.88 -6.18 36.06
C LYS A 468 -21.77 -5.27 37.29
N GLU A 469 -22.38 -5.68 38.40
CA GLU A 469 -22.12 -5.07 39.70
C GLU A 469 -20.60 -4.97 39.87
N GLN A 470 -20.10 -3.76 40.09
CA GLN A 470 -18.72 -3.56 40.49
C GLN A 470 -18.52 -4.42 41.73
N GLY A 471 -17.67 -5.44 41.60
CA GLY A 471 -17.41 -6.40 42.65
C GLY A 471 -17.06 -5.66 43.94
N ALA A 472 -17.83 -5.95 44.99
CA ALA A 472 -17.44 -5.61 46.34
C ALA A 472 -16.00 -6.11 46.56
N LEU A 473 -15.13 -5.17 46.90
CA LEU A 473 -13.82 -5.45 47.48
C LEU A 473 -13.98 -6.44 48.63
N PHE A 474 -13.41 -7.63 48.47
CA PHE A 474 -12.89 -8.46 49.56
C PHE A 474 -11.61 -9.16 49.11
#